data_AF-A0A8T5FCR2-F1
#
_entry.id   AF-A0A8T5FCR2-F1
#
_cell.length_a   1.000
_cell.length_b   1.000
_cell.length_c   1.000
_cell.angle_alpha   90.00
_cell.angle_beta   90.00
_cell.angle_gamma   90.00
#
_symmetry.space_group_name_H-M   'P 1'
#
loop_
_entity.id
_entity.type
_entity.pdbx_description
1 polymer ?
#
loop_
_entity_poly.entity_id
_entity_poly.type
_entity_poly.pdbx_seq_one_letter_code
_entity_poly.pdbx_strand_id
1 'polypeptide(L)'
;MPNYSKFEEFLKTQKDSINLKFSEIENIIGKLTPSAYNHKEWWSNHPSHPLMKVVLKNGWRQRNLDLFLKKVEFSQNNRISEKKNQKHIQNSPIVIKSENNTNHKIESNSSSLKIDDLVFSHTCEISPKLDNSNKIMEFVPQERYDNKNNLKLNKYGNGPFCKFTIDKKFLNKTGVYALTVGNEIKYVGECDDFFNRYSMGYGNISPRNCFDGGQPTNCRINSHILSSIKENKSVKLYFLETKNRFKIEYELIQSQHPPWNKTSGKPSKIN
;
A
#
# COMPACT_ATOMS: atom_id res chain seq x y z
N MET A 1 -34.94 6.04 -4.93
CA MET A 1 -33.66 6.59 -4.44
C MET A 1 -33.13 5.73 -3.30
N PRO A 2 -31.83 5.76 -2.96
CA PRO A 2 -31.30 4.98 -1.85
C PRO A 2 -31.95 5.38 -0.52
N ASN A 3 -32.38 4.40 0.27
CA ASN A 3 -32.89 4.61 1.62
C ASN A 3 -31.78 4.34 2.66
N TYR A 4 -31.12 5.40 3.11
CA TYR A 4 -30.00 5.31 4.04
C TYR A 4 -30.40 5.00 5.49
N SER A 5 -31.68 5.10 5.89
CA SER A 5 -32.09 4.73 7.26
C SER A 5 -31.98 3.22 7.50
N LYS A 6 -32.22 2.40 6.46
CA LYS A 6 -32.00 0.96 6.51
C LYS A 6 -30.54 0.59 6.78
N PHE A 7 -29.58 1.44 6.38
CA PHE A 7 -28.18 1.24 6.72
C PHE A 7 -27.88 1.58 8.19
N GLU A 8 -28.57 2.58 8.75
CA GLU A 8 -28.49 2.90 10.19
C GLU A 8 -29.03 1.74 11.05
N GLU A 9 -30.16 1.15 10.66
CA GLU A 9 -30.71 -0.07 11.28
C GLU A 9 -29.76 -1.26 11.16
N PHE A 10 -29.24 -1.52 9.96
CA PHE A 10 -28.25 -2.57 9.72
C PHE A 10 -27.02 -2.39 10.62
N LEU A 11 -26.39 -1.21 10.63
CA LEU A 11 -25.17 -0.95 11.43
C LEU A 11 -25.37 -1.15 12.94
N LYS A 12 -26.58 -0.97 13.49
CA LYS A 12 -26.88 -1.24 14.90
C LYS A 12 -26.84 -2.73 15.27
N THR A 13 -27.02 -3.62 14.29
CA THR A 13 -26.95 -5.08 14.50
C THR A 13 -25.53 -5.65 14.41
N GLN A 14 -24.56 -4.82 13.98
CA GLN A 14 -23.18 -5.24 13.72
C GLN A 14 -22.24 -4.82 14.86
N LYS A 15 -21.06 -5.43 14.94
CA LYS A 15 -20.01 -5.11 15.93
C LYS A 15 -18.62 -5.11 15.27
N ASP A 16 -17.70 -4.36 15.87
CA ASP A 16 -16.28 -4.30 15.55
C ASP A 16 -15.93 -3.90 14.10
N SER A 17 -16.01 -4.84 13.14
CA SER A 17 -15.73 -4.61 11.71
C SER A 17 -16.64 -5.46 10.82
N ILE A 18 -17.06 -4.88 9.69
CA ILE A 18 -17.86 -5.53 8.65
C ILE A 18 -17.22 -5.30 7.28
N ASN A 19 -17.27 -6.31 6.41
CA ASN A 19 -16.80 -6.22 5.03
C ASN A 19 -17.96 -6.56 4.09
N LEU A 20 -18.36 -5.60 3.26
CA LEU A 20 -19.53 -5.69 2.40
C LEU A 20 -19.14 -5.49 0.94
N LYS A 21 -19.74 -6.28 0.05
CA LYS A 21 -19.83 -5.95 -1.37
C LYS A 21 -20.81 -4.80 -1.60
N PHE A 22 -20.66 -4.08 -2.70
CA PHE A 22 -21.58 -3.02 -3.09
C PHE A 22 -22.98 -3.58 -3.32
N SER A 23 -23.10 -4.77 -3.89
CA SER A 23 -24.39 -5.48 -4.03
C SER A 23 -25.06 -5.78 -2.69
N GLU A 24 -24.28 -6.07 -1.64
CA GLU A 24 -24.80 -6.35 -0.29
C GLU A 24 -25.31 -5.04 0.35
N ILE A 25 -24.63 -3.91 0.12
CA ILE A 25 -25.10 -2.57 0.49
C ILE A 25 -26.37 -2.19 -0.30
N GLU A 26 -26.40 -2.47 -1.60
CA GLU A 26 -27.56 -2.18 -2.47
C GLU A 26 -28.79 -3.01 -2.13
N ASN A 27 -28.63 -4.23 -1.61
CA ASN A 27 -29.74 -5.01 -1.08
C ASN A 27 -30.36 -4.36 0.19
N ILE A 28 -29.56 -3.62 0.98
CA ILE A 28 -30.02 -2.91 2.18
C ILE A 28 -30.67 -1.58 1.82
N ILE A 29 -29.99 -0.74 1.01
CA ILE A 29 -30.40 0.66 0.78
C ILE A 29 -31.04 0.90 -0.60
N GLY A 30 -30.94 -0.02 -1.54
CA GLY A 30 -31.21 0.20 -2.96
C GLY A 30 -29.97 0.64 -3.74
N LYS A 31 -30.09 0.70 -5.08
CA LYS A 31 -28.98 0.92 -6.02
C LYS A 31 -28.13 2.15 -5.70
N LEU A 32 -26.82 1.97 -5.60
CA LEU A 32 -25.84 3.03 -5.35
C LEU A 32 -25.76 3.99 -6.54
N THR A 33 -25.46 5.27 -6.26
CA THR A 33 -25.21 6.27 -7.30
C THR A 33 -23.97 5.90 -8.12
N PRO A 34 -23.90 6.19 -9.45
CA PRO A 34 -22.74 5.89 -10.28
C PRO A 34 -21.39 6.37 -9.70
N SER A 35 -21.39 7.50 -8.99
CA SER A 35 -20.19 8.03 -8.33
C SER A 35 -19.58 7.08 -7.30
N ALA A 36 -20.38 6.24 -6.62
CA ALA A 36 -19.88 5.24 -5.68
C ALA A 36 -19.08 4.13 -6.37
N TYR A 37 -19.36 3.85 -7.64
CA TYR A 37 -18.63 2.85 -8.42
C TYR A 37 -17.27 3.36 -8.94
N ASN A 38 -17.16 4.67 -9.15
CA ASN A 38 -16.05 5.26 -9.91
C ASN A 38 -15.10 6.13 -9.07
N HIS A 39 -15.56 6.67 -7.93
CA HIS A 39 -14.83 7.66 -7.14
C HIS A 39 -14.65 7.20 -5.69
N LYS A 40 -13.40 7.11 -5.24
CA LYS A 40 -13.04 6.76 -3.86
C LYS A 40 -13.49 7.85 -2.87
N GLU A 41 -13.59 9.08 -3.35
CA GLU A 41 -14.00 10.29 -2.63
C GLU A 41 -15.40 10.11 -2.05
N TRP A 42 -16.31 9.46 -2.79
CA TRP A 42 -17.67 9.14 -2.35
C TRP A 42 -17.73 8.27 -1.09
N TRP A 43 -16.70 7.45 -0.87
CA TRP A 43 -16.54 6.58 0.30
C TRP A 43 -15.61 7.16 1.37
N SER A 44 -15.15 8.40 1.19
CA SER A 44 -14.27 9.05 2.16
C SER A 44 -14.98 9.20 3.52
N ASN A 45 -14.21 9.21 4.60
CA ASN A 45 -14.72 9.45 5.95
C ASN A 45 -15.09 10.93 6.19
N HIS A 46 -15.89 11.51 5.29
CA HIS A 46 -16.39 12.87 5.31
C HIS A 46 -17.93 12.87 5.21
N PRO A 47 -18.66 13.67 6.02
CA PRO A 47 -20.12 13.61 6.11
C PRO A 47 -20.87 14.25 4.91
N SER A 48 -20.16 14.72 3.88
CA SER A 48 -20.76 15.25 2.64
C SER A 48 -21.43 14.17 1.79
N HIS A 49 -21.03 12.90 1.92
CA HIS A 49 -21.61 11.81 1.15
C HIS A 49 -22.72 11.11 1.93
N PRO A 50 -23.93 10.90 1.37
CA PRO A 50 -25.10 10.48 2.13
C PRO A 50 -24.93 9.18 2.93
N LEU A 51 -24.30 8.15 2.35
CA LEU A 51 -23.99 6.90 3.07
C LEU A 51 -22.98 7.14 4.20
N MET A 52 -21.91 7.90 3.90
CA MET A 52 -20.84 8.17 4.85
C MET A 52 -21.31 9.04 6.02
N LYS A 53 -22.28 9.92 5.81
CA LYS A 53 -22.97 10.65 6.89
C LYS A 53 -23.61 9.69 7.90
N VAL A 54 -24.28 8.64 7.44
CA VAL A 54 -24.92 7.63 8.31
C VAL A 54 -23.88 6.75 9.02
N VAL A 55 -22.86 6.29 8.28
CA VAL A 55 -21.72 5.51 8.82
C VAL A 55 -21.06 6.26 9.98
N LEU A 56 -20.66 7.52 9.74
CA LEU A 56 -19.95 8.35 10.72
C LEU A 56 -20.83 8.71 11.92
N LYS A 57 -22.12 9.03 11.70
CA LYS A 57 -23.10 9.30 12.77
C LYS A 57 -23.22 8.12 13.75
N ASN A 58 -23.08 6.88 13.26
CA ASN A 58 -23.18 5.67 14.07
C ASN A 58 -21.83 5.18 14.62
N GLY A 59 -20.78 6.02 14.60
CA GLY A 59 -19.45 5.69 15.15
C GLY A 59 -18.61 4.74 14.29
N TRP A 60 -19.13 4.33 13.12
CA TRP A 60 -18.41 3.52 12.13
C TRP A 60 -17.56 4.41 11.22
N ARG A 61 -16.50 3.84 10.65
CA ARG A 61 -15.63 4.50 9.67
C ARG A 61 -15.24 3.52 8.56
N GLN A 62 -15.18 4.00 7.33
CA GLN A 62 -14.58 3.25 6.22
C GLN A 62 -13.08 3.03 6.51
N ARG A 63 -12.59 1.82 6.26
CA ARG A 63 -11.19 1.40 6.48
C ARG A 63 -10.51 0.94 5.21
N ASN A 64 -11.18 0.06 4.46
CA ASN A 64 -10.69 -0.47 3.21
C ASN A 64 -11.76 -0.26 2.12
N LEU A 65 -11.34 0.05 0.90
CA LEU A 65 -12.22 0.25 -0.24
C LEU A 65 -11.55 -0.34 -1.47
N ASP A 66 -12.18 -1.34 -2.06
CA ASP A 66 -11.79 -1.92 -3.32
C ASP A 66 -12.91 -1.67 -4.34
N LEU A 67 -12.75 -0.61 -5.16
CA LEU A 67 -13.68 -0.29 -6.25
C LEU A 67 -13.72 -1.37 -7.35
N PHE A 68 -12.68 -2.21 -7.47
CA PHE A 68 -12.60 -3.26 -8.48
C PHE A 68 -13.33 -4.54 -8.04
N LEU A 69 -13.08 -5.01 -6.83
CA LEU A 69 -13.86 -6.09 -6.22
C LEU A 69 -15.25 -5.61 -5.76
N LYS A 70 -15.52 -4.30 -5.84
CA LYS A 70 -16.72 -3.62 -5.36
C LYS A 70 -17.00 -3.99 -3.91
N LYS A 71 -15.99 -3.80 -3.04
CA LYS A 71 -16.04 -4.10 -1.60
C LYS A 71 -15.61 -2.91 -0.76
N VAL A 72 -16.17 -2.80 0.44
CA VAL A 72 -15.81 -1.80 1.44
C VAL A 72 -15.82 -2.43 2.84
N GLU A 73 -14.86 -2.04 3.66
CA GLU A 73 -14.76 -2.43 5.06
C GLU A 73 -15.10 -1.23 5.94
N PHE A 74 -16.01 -1.40 6.89
CA PHE A 74 -16.34 -0.42 7.92
C PHE A 74 -15.98 -0.99 9.30
N SER A 75 -15.38 -0.18 10.18
CA SER A 75 -15.17 -0.57 11.58
C SER A 75 -15.51 0.55 12.56
N GLN A 76 -15.90 0.16 13.78
CA GLN A 76 -16.16 1.10 14.86
C GLN A 76 -14.84 1.67 15.41
N ASN A 77 -14.85 2.94 15.79
CA ASN A 77 -13.78 3.51 16.62
C ASN A 77 -14.08 3.15 18.08
N ASN A 78 -13.54 2.05 18.59
CA ASN A 78 -13.62 1.73 20.02
C ASN A 78 -12.86 2.79 20.83
N ARG A 79 -13.59 3.78 21.35
CA ARG A 79 -13.18 4.65 22.45
C ARG A 79 -14.20 4.53 23.57
N ILE A 80 -13.88 3.70 24.55
CA ILE A 80 -14.30 3.90 25.94
C ILE A 80 -13.03 4.20 26.74
N SER A 81 -13.15 5.14 27.66
CA SER A 81 -12.10 5.68 28.52
C SER A 81 -11.81 4.82 29.75
N GLU A 82 -10.69 5.12 30.43
CA GLU A 82 -10.29 4.63 31.77
C GLU A 82 -9.79 3.17 31.84
N LYS A 83 -8.50 2.92 32.13
CA LYS A 83 -7.83 3.28 33.39
C LYS A 83 -6.39 3.81 33.24
N LYS A 84 -6.07 4.81 34.07
CA LYS A 84 -4.70 5.18 34.49
C LYS A 84 -4.19 4.19 35.56
N ASN A 85 -2.88 4.22 35.84
CA ASN A 85 -2.14 3.46 36.87
C ASN A 85 -2.02 1.96 36.51
N GLN A 86 -0.87 1.26 36.57
CA GLN A 86 0.53 1.53 36.95
C GLN A 86 1.42 0.62 36.05
N LYS A 87 2.75 0.67 35.96
CA LYS A 87 3.79 1.37 36.75
C LYS A 87 5.05 1.64 35.89
N HIS A 88 5.96 2.47 36.41
CA HIS A 88 7.39 2.48 36.10
C HIS A 88 8.07 1.12 36.34
N ILE A 89 9.08 0.79 35.53
CA ILE A 89 10.43 0.38 35.98
C ILE A 89 11.42 0.87 34.91
N GLN A 90 12.44 1.61 35.34
CA GLN A 90 13.63 1.89 34.56
C GLN A 90 14.63 0.76 34.80
N ASN A 91 15.47 0.43 33.82
CA ASN A 91 16.92 0.33 34.06
C ASN A 91 17.69 0.35 32.74
N SER A 92 18.88 0.92 32.80
CA SER A 92 19.75 1.21 31.64
C SER A 92 20.86 0.14 31.50
N PRO A 93 21.99 0.40 30.83
CA PRO A 93 22.43 -0.45 29.72
C PRO A 93 23.52 -1.46 30.11
N ILE A 94 23.68 -2.51 29.30
CA ILE A 94 24.86 -3.37 29.33
C ILE A 94 25.70 -3.11 28.08
N VAL A 95 26.94 -2.68 28.32
CA VAL A 95 27.99 -2.49 27.33
C VAL A 95 28.77 -3.79 27.20
N ILE A 96 28.96 -4.30 25.98
CA ILE A 96 30.10 -5.17 25.62
C ILE A 96 30.71 -4.60 24.33
N LYS A 97 32.05 -4.56 24.29
CA LYS A 97 32.83 -3.93 23.22
C LYS A 97 33.21 -4.95 22.13
N SER A 98 33.44 -4.41 20.92
CA SER A 98 34.44 -4.83 19.92
C SER A 98 34.79 -6.32 19.73
N GLU A 99 34.75 -6.77 18.47
CA GLU A 99 36.00 -6.89 17.71
C GLU A 99 35.77 -6.94 16.19
N ASN A 100 36.84 -6.70 15.43
CA ASN A 100 36.81 -6.47 13.99
C ASN A 100 36.85 -7.79 13.20
N ASN A 101 36.21 -7.84 12.03
CA ASN A 101 36.96 -8.12 10.79
C ASN A 101 36.16 -7.86 9.49
N THR A 102 36.92 -7.53 8.46
CA THR A 102 36.46 -7.17 7.11
C THR A 102 35.89 -8.35 6.33
N ASN A 103 34.72 -8.18 5.71
CA ASN A 103 34.43 -8.63 4.34
C ASN A 103 33.04 -8.13 3.89
N HIS A 104 32.95 -7.27 2.89
CA HIS A 104 31.68 -6.90 2.27
C HIS A 104 31.15 -8.04 1.40
N LYS A 105 30.41 -8.97 2.00
CA LYS A 105 29.47 -9.88 1.33
C LYS A 105 28.10 -9.76 1.99
N ILE A 106 27.07 -9.62 1.17
CA ILE A 106 25.68 -9.55 1.64
C ILE A 106 25.26 -10.95 2.10
N GLU A 107 25.27 -11.19 3.41
CA GLU A 107 24.73 -12.43 3.99
C GLU A 107 23.20 -12.38 4.00
N SER A 108 22.59 -12.86 2.92
CA SER A 108 21.15 -13.04 2.80
C SER A 108 20.69 -14.29 3.57
N ASN A 109 20.59 -14.19 4.90
CA ASN A 109 19.81 -15.16 5.67
C ASN A 109 18.33 -15.04 5.31
N SER A 110 17.64 -16.18 5.16
CA SER A 110 16.29 -16.31 4.55
C SER A 110 15.22 -15.31 5.07
N SER A 111 15.35 -14.84 6.30
CA SER A 111 14.40 -13.94 6.99
C SER A 111 14.68 -12.44 6.87
N SER A 112 15.85 -12.00 6.40
CA SER A 112 16.24 -10.58 6.45
C SER A 112 17.23 -10.14 5.37
N LEU A 113 17.24 -8.84 5.07
CA LEU A 113 18.22 -8.17 4.22
C LEU A 113 18.96 -7.11 5.04
N LYS A 114 20.28 -7.27 5.21
CA LYS A 114 21.13 -6.23 5.79
C LYS A 114 21.60 -5.27 4.69
N ILE A 115 21.43 -3.98 4.90
CA ILE A 115 21.91 -2.91 4.02
C ILE A 115 22.60 -1.88 4.92
N ASP A 116 23.90 -1.67 4.72
CA ASP A 116 24.75 -0.89 5.63
C ASP A 116 24.55 -1.41 7.08
N ASP A 117 24.25 -0.56 8.06
CA ASP A 117 23.94 -0.98 9.45
C ASP A 117 22.46 -1.33 9.71
N LEU A 118 21.61 -1.29 8.69
CA LEU A 118 20.16 -1.49 8.80
C LEU A 118 19.75 -2.92 8.46
N VAL A 119 18.84 -3.49 9.25
CA VAL A 119 18.28 -4.83 9.01
C VAL A 119 16.81 -4.70 8.62
N PHE A 120 16.50 -5.05 7.38
CA PHE A 120 15.14 -5.08 6.85
C PHE A 120 14.56 -6.49 7.00
N SER A 121 13.33 -6.60 7.50
CA SER A 121 12.61 -7.88 7.58
C SER A 121 12.10 -8.30 6.20
N HIS A 122 12.28 -9.56 5.83
CA HIS A 122 11.63 -10.12 4.64
C HIS A 122 10.11 -10.06 4.80
N THR A 123 9.44 -9.47 3.81
CA THR A 123 7.98 -9.26 3.79
C THR A 123 7.30 -10.38 3.01
N CYS A 124 7.68 -10.54 1.73
CA CYS A 124 7.18 -11.55 0.83
C CYS A 124 8.00 -11.58 -0.46
N GLU A 125 7.91 -12.68 -1.19
CA GLU A 125 8.12 -12.69 -2.63
C GLU A 125 6.85 -12.18 -3.33
N ILE A 126 6.98 -11.35 -4.37
CA ILE A 126 5.83 -10.76 -5.06
C ILE A 126 5.22 -11.79 -6.01
N SER A 127 4.02 -12.25 -5.69
CA SER A 127 3.22 -13.13 -6.53
C SER A 127 2.14 -12.33 -7.30
N PRO A 128 2.21 -12.23 -8.63
CA PRO A 128 1.14 -11.66 -9.44
C PRO A 128 -0.14 -12.49 -9.37
N LYS A 129 -1.28 -11.85 -9.61
CA LYS A 129 -2.53 -12.55 -9.84
C LYS A 129 -2.43 -13.38 -11.12
N LEU A 130 -2.80 -14.66 -11.03
CA LEU A 130 -2.89 -15.59 -12.15
C LEU A 130 -4.33 -15.74 -12.65
N ASP A 131 -4.48 -16.19 -13.89
CA ASP A 131 -5.74 -16.67 -14.45
C ASP A 131 -5.97 -18.18 -14.15
N ASN A 132 -7.07 -18.73 -14.66
CA ASN A 132 -7.44 -20.14 -14.46
C ASN A 132 -6.48 -21.14 -15.13
N SER A 133 -5.56 -20.66 -15.99
CA SER A 133 -4.52 -21.44 -16.66
C SER A 133 -3.14 -21.23 -16.01
N ASN A 134 -3.09 -20.67 -14.80
CA ASN A 134 -1.87 -20.29 -14.06
C ASN A 134 -0.95 -19.30 -14.80
N LYS A 135 -1.47 -18.56 -15.79
CA LYS A 135 -0.71 -17.51 -16.48
C LYS A 135 -0.89 -16.18 -15.77
N ILE A 136 0.15 -15.35 -15.76
CA ILE A 136 0.11 -14.01 -15.15
C ILE A 136 -0.95 -13.15 -15.85
N MET A 137 -1.87 -12.58 -15.06
CA MET A 137 -2.85 -11.62 -15.57
C MET A 137 -2.19 -10.27 -15.84
N GLU A 138 -2.32 -9.81 -17.09
CA GLU A 138 -1.86 -8.50 -17.53
C GLU A 138 -3.03 -7.52 -17.66
N PHE A 139 -2.80 -6.26 -17.28
CA PHE A 139 -3.82 -5.22 -17.21
C PHE A 139 -3.36 -3.94 -17.93
N VAL A 140 -4.27 -3.34 -18.70
CA VAL A 140 -4.14 -2.05 -19.39
C VAL A 140 -5.13 -1.04 -18.79
N PRO A 141 -4.88 -0.53 -17.56
CA PRO A 141 -5.82 0.29 -16.82
C PRO A 141 -6.13 1.62 -17.53
N GLN A 142 -5.23 2.14 -18.38
CA GLN A 142 -5.39 3.40 -19.10
C GLN A 142 -6.65 3.46 -19.96
N GLU A 143 -7.11 2.33 -20.51
CA GLU A 143 -8.33 2.24 -21.34
C GLU A 143 -9.60 2.59 -20.56
N ARG A 144 -9.55 2.52 -19.22
CA ARG A 144 -10.67 2.83 -18.32
C ARG A 144 -10.62 4.26 -17.79
N TYR A 145 -9.71 5.11 -18.30
CA TYR A 145 -9.62 6.51 -17.89
C TYR A 145 -10.48 7.41 -18.78
N ASP A 146 -11.42 8.14 -18.18
CA ASP A 146 -12.23 9.17 -18.84
C ASP A 146 -11.36 10.41 -19.16
N ASN A 147 -10.60 10.32 -20.25
CA ASN A 147 -9.54 11.26 -20.61
C ASN A 147 -10.05 12.52 -21.33
N LYS A 148 -11.00 13.24 -20.73
CA LYS A 148 -11.65 14.43 -21.32
C LYS A 148 -10.68 15.52 -21.80
N ASN A 149 -9.49 15.58 -21.21
CA ASN A 149 -8.47 16.58 -21.51
C ASN A 149 -7.44 16.09 -22.54
N ASN A 150 -7.64 14.93 -23.18
CA ASN A 150 -6.74 14.32 -24.16
C ASN A 150 -5.28 14.27 -23.67
N LEU A 151 -5.08 13.94 -22.39
CA LEU A 151 -3.74 13.80 -21.80
C LEU A 151 -2.98 12.71 -22.54
N LYS A 152 -1.68 12.92 -22.76
CA LYS A 152 -0.78 11.89 -23.28
C LYS A 152 -0.47 10.87 -22.19
N LEU A 153 -0.15 9.64 -22.60
CA LEU A 153 0.45 8.66 -21.70
C LEU A 153 1.85 9.15 -21.31
N ASN A 154 2.19 9.04 -20.02
CA ASN A 154 3.57 9.26 -19.60
C ASN A 154 4.44 8.07 -20.04
N LYS A 155 5.77 8.22 -19.95
CA LYS A 155 6.77 7.24 -20.41
C LYS A 155 6.54 5.78 -19.95
N TYR A 156 5.85 5.56 -18.83
CA TYR A 156 5.59 4.22 -18.28
C TYR A 156 4.11 3.81 -18.33
N GLY A 157 3.23 4.68 -18.85
CA GLY A 157 1.78 4.51 -18.79
C GLY A 157 1.18 3.48 -19.75
N ASN A 158 1.94 3.02 -20.74
CA ASN A 158 1.45 2.07 -21.76
C ASN A 158 1.13 0.68 -21.18
N GLY A 159 1.79 0.29 -20.09
CA GLY A 159 1.72 -1.07 -19.57
C GLY A 159 2.31 -2.10 -20.55
N PRO A 160 1.91 -3.38 -20.46
CA PRO A 160 0.96 -3.93 -19.49
C PRO A 160 1.48 -3.86 -18.04
N PHE A 161 0.57 -4.07 -17.09
CA PHE A 161 0.88 -4.12 -15.65
C PHE A 161 0.35 -5.42 -15.02
N CYS A 162 1.01 -5.93 -13.99
CA CYS A 162 0.46 -7.00 -13.15
C CYS A 162 -0.42 -6.43 -12.03
N LYS A 163 -1.14 -7.32 -11.33
CA LYS A 163 -1.73 -7.01 -10.02
C LYS A 163 -1.18 -7.92 -8.94
N PHE A 164 -0.95 -7.38 -7.74
CA PHE A 164 -0.53 -8.12 -6.55
C PHE A 164 -0.94 -7.35 -5.28
N THR A 165 -0.83 -8.01 -4.12
CA THR A 165 -1.05 -7.40 -2.80
C THR A 165 0.02 -7.92 -1.83
N ILE A 166 0.31 -7.17 -0.78
CA ILE A 166 1.02 -7.69 0.40
C ILE A 166 0.03 -8.02 1.52
N ASP A 167 0.52 -8.60 2.61
CA ASP A 167 -0.26 -8.97 3.79
C ASP A 167 -0.86 -7.72 4.49
N LYS A 168 -2.14 -7.79 4.91
CA LYS A 168 -2.84 -6.72 5.63
C LYS A 168 -2.17 -6.34 6.96
N LYS A 169 -1.33 -7.20 7.56
CA LYS A 169 -0.58 -6.84 8.79
C LYS A 169 0.34 -5.62 8.63
N PHE A 170 0.65 -5.23 7.39
CA PHE A 170 1.44 -4.05 7.05
C PHE A 170 0.61 -2.75 6.89
N LEU A 171 -0.69 -2.77 7.20
CA LEU A 171 -1.55 -1.59 7.14
C LEU A 171 -1.15 -0.54 8.19
N ASN A 172 -1.13 0.74 7.79
CA ASN A 172 -0.64 1.87 8.59
C ASN A 172 0.84 1.76 9.05
N LYS A 173 1.64 0.88 8.44
CA LYS A 173 3.06 0.76 8.78
C LYS A 173 3.91 1.79 8.02
N THR A 174 4.50 2.73 8.76
CA THR A 174 5.38 3.78 8.24
C THR A 174 6.83 3.30 8.21
N GLY A 175 7.56 3.51 7.12
CA GLY A 175 8.95 3.05 7.03
C GLY A 175 9.61 3.20 5.68
N VAL A 176 10.66 2.41 5.48
CA VAL A 176 11.43 2.28 4.23
C VAL A 176 11.35 0.83 3.76
N TYR A 177 11.28 0.62 2.46
CA TYR A 177 11.28 -0.70 1.84
C TYR A 177 12.36 -0.82 0.77
N ALA A 178 12.80 -2.05 0.53
CA ALA A 178 13.70 -2.43 -0.56
C ALA A 178 13.07 -3.55 -1.40
N LEU A 179 13.16 -3.42 -2.73
CA LEU A 179 12.89 -4.50 -3.68
C LEU A 179 14.20 -5.07 -4.17
N THR A 180 14.33 -6.41 -4.14
CA THR A 180 15.42 -7.11 -4.83
C THR A 180 14.88 -7.90 -6.02
N VAL A 181 15.76 -8.13 -7.00
CA VAL A 181 15.55 -9.15 -8.04
C VAL A 181 16.72 -10.12 -7.93
N GLY A 182 16.43 -11.35 -7.53
CA GLY A 182 17.45 -12.23 -6.94
C GLY A 182 18.08 -11.55 -5.71
N ASN A 183 19.41 -11.46 -5.71
CA ASN A 183 20.20 -10.88 -4.60
C ASN A 183 20.51 -9.38 -4.78
N GLU A 184 20.13 -8.76 -5.89
CA GLU A 184 20.46 -7.37 -6.20
C GLU A 184 19.33 -6.42 -5.78
N ILE A 185 19.65 -5.37 -5.02
CA ILE A 185 18.70 -4.30 -4.68
C ILE A 185 18.40 -3.50 -5.95
N LYS A 186 17.13 -3.49 -6.37
CA LYS A 186 16.68 -2.77 -7.57
C LYS A 186 16.01 -1.45 -7.27
N TYR A 187 15.32 -1.34 -6.14
CA TYR A 187 14.61 -0.12 -5.74
C TYR A 187 14.55 0.04 -4.23
N VAL A 188 14.72 1.27 -3.75
CA VAL A 188 14.47 1.69 -2.36
C VAL A 188 13.43 2.81 -2.37
N GLY A 189 12.54 2.84 -1.37
CA GLY A 189 11.64 3.98 -1.16
C GLY A 189 10.97 4.04 0.21
N GLU A 190 10.41 5.20 0.55
CA GLU A 190 9.68 5.46 1.80
C GLU A 190 8.16 5.28 1.68
N CYS A 191 7.48 5.06 2.79
CA CYS A 191 6.02 5.16 2.89
C CYS A 191 5.51 5.59 4.27
N ASP A 192 4.38 6.32 4.29
CA ASP A 192 3.54 6.50 5.49
C ASP A 192 2.71 5.25 5.83
N ASP A 193 2.27 4.52 4.81
CA ASP A 193 1.53 3.26 4.93
C ASP A 193 2.06 2.26 3.88
N PHE A 194 2.67 1.18 4.35
CA PHE A 194 3.33 0.18 3.52
C PHE A 194 2.35 -0.70 2.74
N PHE A 195 1.26 -1.17 3.37
CA PHE A 195 0.20 -1.90 2.66
C PHE A 195 -0.40 -1.05 1.54
N ASN A 196 -0.75 0.21 1.82
CA ASN A 196 -1.34 1.08 0.80
C ASN A 196 -0.33 1.44 -0.30
N ARG A 197 0.97 1.64 0.03
CA ARG A 197 2.00 1.88 -1.00
C ARG A 197 2.14 0.71 -1.96
N TYR A 198 2.09 -0.53 -1.46
CA TYR A 198 2.21 -1.72 -2.30
C TYR A 198 0.88 -2.13 -2.92
N SER A 199 -0.13 -2.50 -2.13
CA SER A 199 -1.38 -3.07 -2.64
C SER A 199 -2.27 -2.07 -3.39
N MET A 200 -2.25 -0.78 -3.03
CA MET A 200 -3.03 0.27 -3.70
C MET A 200 -2.20 1.19 -4.61
N GLY A 201 -0.87 1.13 -4.51
CA GLY A 201 0.07 1.84 -5.37
C GLY A 201 0.64 0.94 -6.46
N TYR A 202 1.74 0.23 -6.16
CA TYR A 202 2.47 -0.57 -7.14
C TYR A 202 1.69 -1.79 -7.67
N GLY A 203 0.93 -2.47 -6.82
CA GLY A 203 0.20 -3.70 -7.14
C GLY A 203 -1.19 -3.50 -7.76
N ASN A 204 -1.65 -2.26 -7.95
CA ASN A 204 -2.94 -1.96 -8.56
C ASN A 204 -2.92 -0.58 -9.25
N ILE A 205 -2.31 -0.52 -10.43
CA ILE A 205 -2.12 0.74 -11.17
C ILE A 205 -3.46 1.42 -11.48
N SER A 206 -3.66 2.59 -10.86
CA SER A 206 -4.79 3.47 -11.15
C SER A 206 -4.71 4.01 -12.60
N PRO A 207 -5.81 4.02 -13.37
CA PRO A 207 -5.83 4.55 -14.73
C PRO A 207 -5.22 5.94 -14.88
N ARG A 208 -5.47 6.84 -13.92
CA ARG A 208 -4.93 8.21 -13.92
C ARG A 208 -3.40 8.25 -13.89
N ASN A 209 -2.74 7.26 -13.28
CA ASN A 209 -1.28 7.23 -13.15
C ASN A 209 -0.57 6.94 -14.47
N CYS A 210 -1.27 6.42 -15.48
CA CYS A 210 -0.72 6.18 -16.81
C CYS A 210 -0.54 7.46 -17.64
N PHE A 211 -1.21 8.55 -17.29
CA PHE A 211 -1.20 9.79 -18.06
C PHE A 211 -0.27 10.85 -17.46
N ASP A 212 0.08 11.88 -18.23
CA ASP A 212 0.86 13.02 -17.76
C ASP A 212 0.18 13.72 -16.57
N GLY A 213 0.99 14.20 -15.62
CA GLY A 213 0.50 14.66 -14.30
C GLY A 213 -0.02 13.56 -13.37
N GLY A 214 0.12 12.29 -13.73
CA GLY A 214 -0.11 11.13 -12.87
C GLY A 214 1.10 10.78 -11.99
N GLN A 215 1.13 9.58 -11.41
CA GLN A 215 2.28 9.05 -10.67
C GLN A 215 3.08 8.03 -11.50
N PRO A 216 4.02 8.47 -12.38
CA PRO A 216 4.75 7.57 -13.28
C PRO A 216 5.62 6.54 -12.54
N THR A 217 6.05 6.83 -11.31
CA THR A 217 6.77 5.88 -10.45
C THR A 217 5.95 4.60 -10.19
N ASN A 218 4.62 4.69 -10.04
CA ASN A 218 3.81 3.50 -9.78
C ASN A 218 3.82 2.57 -11.00
N CYS A 219 3.54 3.14 -12.18
CA CYS A 219 3.61 2.42 -13.45
C CYS A 219 5.00 1.80 -13.67
N ARG A 220 6.07 2.60 -13.53
CA ARG A 220 7.46 2.17 -13.72
C ARG A 220 7.86 0.99 -12.84
N ILE A 221 7.55 1.04 -11.54
CA ILE A 221 7.89 -0.04 -10.61
C ILE A 221 7.09 -1.31 -10.93
N ASN A 222 5.80 -1.20 -11.25
CA ASN A 222 5.01 -2.36 -11.67
C ASN A 222 5.54 -2.99 -12.97
N SER A 223 5.83 -2.20 -14.01
CA SER A 223 6.37 -2.73 -15.28
C SER A 223 7.71 -3.45 -15.08
N HIS A 224 8.58 -2.95 -14.21
CA HIS A 224 9.83 -3.63 -13.87
C HIS A 224 9.61 -4.94 -13.08
N ILE A 225 8.66 -4.96 -12.14
CA ILE A 225 8.25 -6.19 -11.44
C ILE A 225 7.70 -7.22 -12.43
N LEU A 226 6.77 -6.83 -13.31
CA LEU A 226 6.19 -7.72 -14.33
C LEU A 226 7.25 -8.28 -15.29
N SER A 227 8.17 -7.44 -15.80
CA SER A 227 9.27 -7.90 -16.66
C SER A 227 10.13 -8.95 -15.95
N SER A 228 10.56 -8.63 -14.73
CA SER A 228 11.42 -9.53 -13.93
C SER A 228 10.77 -10.90 -13.70
N ILE A 229 9.47 -10.93 -13.40
CA ILE A 229 8.74 -12.18 -13.15
C ILE A 229 8.48 -12.94 -14.46
N LYS A 230 8.22 -12.26 -15.59
CA LYS A 230 8.14 -12.90 -16.92
C LYS A 230 9.49 -13.46 -17.40
N GLU A 231 10.60 -12.93 -16.89
CA GLU A 231 11.95 -13.47 -17.05
C GLU A 231 12.27 -14.59 -16.02
N ASN A 232 11.27 -15.10 -15.30
CA ASN A 232 11.37 -16.11 -14.22
C ASN A 232 12.32 -15.71 -13.06
N LYS A 233 12.51 -14.41 -12.81
CA LYS A 233 13.35 -13.92 -11.71
C LYS A 233 12.51 -13.69 -10.45
N SER A 234 13.00 -14.20 -9.33
CA SER A 234 12.45 -13.95 -7.99
C SER A 234 12.49 -12.45 -7.67
N VAL A 235 11.34 -11.88 -7.25
CA VAL A 235 11.23 -10.47 -6.85
C VAL A 235 10.81 -10.40 -5.38
N LYS A 236 11.74 -10.03 -4.50
CA LYS A 236 11.51 -10.04 -3.05
C LYS A 236 11.37 -8.64 -2.49
N LEU A 237 10.54 -8.53 -1.46
CA LEU A 237 10.23 -7.29 -0.77
C LEU A 237 10.69 -7.37 0.69
N TYR A 238 11.38 -6.32 1.13
CA TYR A 238 11.91 -6.16 2.48
C TYR A 238 11.46 -4.82 3.07
N PHE A 239 11.27 -4.76 4.40
CA PHE A 239 10.73 -3.58 5.08
C PHE A 239 11.43 -3.28 6.40
N LEU A 240 11.58 -1.99 6.69
CA LEU A 240 12.07 -1.43 7.94
C LEU A 240 11.05 -0.40 8.45
N GLU A 241 10.34 -0.72 9.53
CA GLU A 241 9.41 0.21 10.18
C GLU A 241 10.20 1.32 10.89
N THR A 242 10.00 2.57 10.47
CA THR A 242 10.76 3.71 11.00
C THR A 242 10.08 5.04 10.73
N LYS A 243 10.19 5.98 11.68
CA LYS A 243 9.76 7.37 11.49
C LYS A 243 10.79 8.18 10.68
N ASN A 244 12.07 7.81 10.72
CA ASN A 244 13.17 8.52 10.04
C ASN A 244 13.29 8.17 8.55
N ARG A 245 12.16 7.93 7.89
CA ARG A 245 12.10 7.27 6.57
C ARG A 245 12.71 8.09 5.44
N PHE A 246 12.64 9.43 5.49
CA PHE A 246 13.19 10.28 4.42
C PHE A 246 14.72 10.30 4.42
N LYS A 247 15.35 10.35 5.61
CA LYS A 247 16.80 10.28 5.74
C LYS A 247 17.32 8.92 5.30
N ILE A 248 16.73 7.84 5.81
CA ILE A 248 17.12 6.47 5.47
C ILE A 248 16.89 6.16 3.98
N GLU A 249 15.76 6.59 3.39
CA GLU A 249 15.52 6.46 1.93
C GLU A 249 16.64 7.16 1.14
N TYR A 250 16.97 8.40 1.50
CA TYR A 250 18.01 9.18 0.81
C TYR A 250 19.37 8.51 0.92
N GLU A 251 19.82 8.19 2.14
CA GLU A 251 21.12 7.57 2.41
C GLU A 251 21.28 6.25 1.64
N LEU A 252 20.27 5.38 1.67
CA LEU A 252 20.30 4.10 0.95
C LEU A 252 20.27 4.25 -0.57
N ILE A 253 19.62 5.28 -1.12
CA ILE A 253 19.70 5.55 -2.57
C ILE A 253 21.10 6.06 -2.95
N GLN A 254 21.77 6.83 -2.07
CA GLN A 254 23.13 7.30 -2.30
C GLN A 254 24.20 6.22 -2.07
N SER A 255 24.02 5.27 -1.15
CA SER A 255 24.98 4.16 -0.97
C SER A 255 24.77 3.07 -2.03
N GLN A 256 23.54 2.56 -2.19
CA GLN A 256 23.27 1.37 -3.00
C GLN A 256 23.04 1.63 -4.50
N HIS A 257 22.89 2.89 -4.91
CA HIS A 257 22.61 3.31 -6.29
C HIS A 257 21.56 2.45 -7.05
N PRO A 258 20.36 2.17 -6.50
CA PRO A 258 19.49 1.15 -7.07
C PRO A 258 19.00 1.53 -8.48
N PRO A 259 19.10 0.67 -9.51
CA PRO A 259 18.90 1.04 -10.91
C PRO A 259 17.47 1.50 -11.26
N TRP A 260 16.47 1.13 -10.45
CA TRP A 260 15.09 1.61 -10.61
C TRP A 260 14.81 2.89 -9.81
N ASN A 261 15.74 3.42 -9.01
CA ASN A 261 15.60 4.80 -8.52
C ASN A 261 15.94 5.79 -9.66
N LYS A 262 15.22 6.92 -9.69
CA LYS A 262 15.39 8.00 -10.69
C LYS A 262 15.57 9.38 -10.04
N THR A 263 15.60 9.41 -8.72
CA THR A 263 15.72 10.59 -7.85
C THR A 263 16.40 10.11 -6.57
N SER A 264 17.22 10.96 -5.94
CA SER A 264 17.95 10.64 -4.71
C SER A 264 17.07 10.48 -3.45
N GLY A 265 15.74 10.52 -3.56
CA GLY A 265 14.81 10.53 -2.42
C GLY A 265 14.25 11.93 -2.16
N LYS A 266 13.98 12.26 -0.89
CA LYS A 266 13.37 13.54 -0.47
C LYS A 266 14.28 14.32 0.50
N PRO A 267 15.45 14.83 0.05
CA PRO A 267 16.38 15.54 0.92
C PRO A 267 15.77 16.78 1.60
N SER A 268 14.82 17.47 0.93
CA SER A 268 14.07 18.60 1.50
C SER A 268 13.10 18.23 2.64
N LYS A 269 13.05 16.96 3.05
CA LYS A 269 12.31 16.45 4.22
C LYS A 269 13.22 15.81 5.26
N ILE A 270 14.53 15.95 5.09
CA ILE A 270 15.53 15.62 6.10
C ILE A 270 15.74 16.92 6.89
N ASN A 271 15.43 16.86 8.19
CA ASN A 271 15.75 17.93 9.14
C ASN A 271 17.22 17.82 9.55
#